data_AF-Q1K055-F1
#
_entry.id   AF-Q1K055-F1
#
_cell.length_a   1.000
_cell.length_b   1.000
_cell.length_c   1.000
_cell.angle_alpha   90.00
_cell.angle_beta   90.00
_cell.angle_gamma   90.00
#
_symmetry.space_group_name_H-M   'P 1'
#
loop_
_entity.id
_entity.type
_entity.pdbx_description
1 polymer ?
#
loop_
_entity_poly.entity_id
_entity_poly.type
_entity_poly.pdbx_seq_one_letter_code
_entity_poly.pdbx_strand_id
1 'polypeptide(L)'
;MQNHVEVAERCYEESLRIGKIIYLAANPDQVNDDLAELFEDYEDTLEEIFGKAPNWVVEENYDKETLHEWLMQKEKFGFLVHFETPVRKYFSETSCSFGWGYYSMKWIYSESLEDAIEQGISWAKQQTKEAKQQFLNQKQEEEAS
;
A
#
# COMPACT_ATOMS: atom_id res chain seq x y z
N MET A 1 -0.08 -0.35 23.87
CA MET A 1 0.99 -0.79 22.97
C MET A 1 0.66 -2.22 22.58
N GLN A 2 0.34 -2.45 21.32
CA GLN A 2 0.03 -3.79 20.81
C GLN A 2 1.32 -4.62 20.85
N ASN A 3 1.21 -5.91 21.20
CA ASN A 3 2.37 -6.80 21.16
C ASN A 3 2.65 -7.17 19.68
N HIS A 4 3.92 -7.21 19.28
CA HIS A 4 4.33 -7.66 17.94
C HIS A 4 3.79 -9.04 17.55
N VAL A 5 3.54 -9.93 18.53
CA VAL A 5 2.87 -11.22 18.29
C VAL A 5 1.46 -11.02 17.75
N GLU A 6 0.67 -10.14 18.36
CA GLU A 6 -0.71 -9.85 17.95
C GLU A 6 -0.73 -9.21 16.55
N VAL A 7 0.23 -8.34 16.24
CA VAL A 7 0.39 -7.77 14.89
C VAL A 7 0.66 -8.87 13.87
N ALA A 8 1.58 -9.79 14.16
CA ALA A 8 1.91 -10.89 13.26
C ALA A 8 0.71 -11.83 13.02
N GLU A 9 -0.04 -12.15 14.08
CA GLU A 9 -1.26 -12.96 13.99
C GLU A 9 -2.31 -12.31 13.09
N ARG A 10 -2.58 -11.01 13.29
CA ARG A 10 -3.58 -10.29 12.50
C ARG A 10 -3.18 -10.15 11.03
N CYS A 11 -1.90 -9.90 10.73
CA CYS A 11 -1.42 -9.90 9.36
C CYS A 11 -1.56 -11.29 8.72
N TYR A 12 -1.30 -12.36 9.47
CA TYR A 12 -1.48 -13.72 9.00
C TYR A 12 -2.95 -14.05 8.71
N GLU A 13 -3.87 -13.72 9.63
CA GLU A 13 -5.31 -13.95 9.48
C GLU A 13 -5.89 -13.30 8.24
N GLU A 14 -5.44 -12.08 7.92
CA GLU A 14 -5.93 -11.31 6.78
C GLU A 14 -5.15 -11.56 5.48
N SER A 15 -4.21 -12.50 5.48
CA SER A 15 -3.29 -12.75 4.37
C SER A 15 -2.63 -11.45 3.88
N LEU A 16 -2.12 -10.65 4.82
CA LEU A 16 -1.40 -9.41 4.58
C LEU A 16 0.10 -9.61 4.77
N ARG A 17 0.90 -9.10 3.85
CA ARG A 17 2.36 -9.01 3.97
C ARG A 17 2.81 -7.57 3.81
N ILE A 18 3.84 -7.19 4.57
CA ILE A 18 4.59 -5.97 4.32
C ILE A 18 5.79 -6.33 3.46
N GLY A 19 5.87 -5.76 2.26
CA GLY A 19 6.99 -5.96 1.34
C GLY A 19 8.17 -5.02 1.64
N LYS A 20 7.88 -3.75 1.93
CA LYS A 20 8.88 -2.70 2.14
C LYS A 20 8.36 -1.65 3.14
N ILE A 21 9.26 -1.11 3.96
CA ILE A 21 8.99 0.04 4.85
C ILE A 21 10.07 1.07 4.58
N ILE A 22 9.67 2.30 4.27
CA ILE A 22 10.55 3.46 4.14
C ILE A 22 10.21 4.42 5.26
N TYR A 23 11.13 4.64 6.19
CA TYR A 23 10.97 5.64 7.26
C TYR A 23 11.52 6.98 6.77
N LEU A 24 10.63 7.94 6.51
CA LEU A 24 10.99 9.19 5.85
C LEU A 24 11.90 10.07 6.72
N ALA A 25 11.64 10.19 8.03
CA ALA A 25 12.45 11.04 8.90
C ALA A 25 13.89 10.53 9.14
N ALA A 26 14.22 9.29 8.76
CA ALA A 26 15.59 8.79 8.84
C ALA A 26 16.52 9.34 7.75
N ASN A 27 16.00 10.17 6.85
CA ASN A 27 16.68 10.72 5.69
C ASN A 27 16.71 12.27 5.80
N PRO A 28 17.59 12.84 6.64
CA PRO A 28 17.52 14.25 7.05
C PRO A 28 18.03 15.27 6.03
N ASP A 29 18.73 14.82 4.98
CA ASP A 29 19.41 15.64 3.99
C ASP A 29 18.90 15.39 2.57
N GLN A 30 18.61 14.14 2.23
CA GLN A 30 18.09 13.72 0.93
C GLN A 30 17.30 12.42 1.09
N VAL A 31 16.32 12.14 0.22
CA VAL A 31 15.63 10.84 0.26
C VAL A 31 16.58 9.69 -0.13
N ASN A 32 16.28 8.47 0.32
CA ASN A 32 17.04 7.29 -0.09
C ASN A 32 16.74 6.89 -1.55
N ASP A 33 17.62 6.09 -2.16
CA ASP A 33 17.45 5.55 -3.52
C ASP A 33 16.08 4.87 -3.69
N ASP A 34 15.71 4.07 -2.69
CA ASP A 34 14.44 3.34 -2.65
C ASP A 34 13.19 4.21 -2.83
N LEU A 35 13.22 5.45 -2.33
CA LEU A 35 12.10 6.39 -2.44
C LEU A 35 12.17 7.17 -3.75
N ALA A 36 13.37 7.57 -4.19
CA ALA A 36 13.55 8.24 -5.47
C ALA A 36 13.10 7.35 -6.64
N GLU A 37 13.55 6.09 -6.68
CA GLU A 37 13.12 5.09 -7.66
C GLU A 37 11.59 4.92 -7.65
N LEU A 38 10.97 4.98 -6.47
CA LEU A 38 9.51 4.85 -6.35
C LEU A 38 8.76 6.03 -6.97
N PHE A 39 9.29 7.25 -6.88
CA PHE A 39 8.72 8.43 -7.54
C PHE A 39 8.83 8.36 -9.06
N GLU A 40 9.90 7.76 -9.58
CA GLU A 40 10.06 7.54 -11.01
C GLU A 40 9.13 6.43 -11.54
N ASP A 41 9.04 5.29 -10.85
CA ASP A 41 8.30 4.12 -11.31
C ASP A 41 6.79 4.17 -11.00
N TYR A 42 6.40 4.90 -9.95
CA TYR A 42 5.03 4.91 -9.40
C TYR A 42 4.52 6.32 -9.08
N GLU A 43 4.86 7.30 -9.92
CA GLU A 43 4.45 8.72 -9.79
C GLU A 43 2.98 8.87 -9.36
N ASP A 44 2.03 8.31 -10.13
CA ASP A 44 0.60 8.38 -9.85
C ASP A 44 0.24 7.89 -8.43
N THR A 45 0.87 6.79 -7.98
CA THR A 45 0.60 6.22 -6.65
C THR A 45 1.10 7.13 -5.55
N LEU A 46 2.26 7.78 -5.74
CA LEU A 46 2.80 8.70 -4.74
C LEU A 46 2.09 10.05 -4.77
N GLU A 47 1.59 10.49 -5.92
CA GLU A 47 0.72 11.66 -6.01
C GLU A 47 -0.62 11.43 -5.29
N GLU A 48 -1.18 10.21 -5.32
CA GLU A 48 -2.36 9.87 -4.50
C GLU A 48 -2.08 10.00 -3.00
N ILE A 49 -0.85 9.71 -2.58
CA ILE A 49 -0.45 9.67 -1.17
C ILE A 49 -0.03 11.05 -0.65
N PHE A 50 0.82 11.76 -1.40
CA PHE A 50 1.44 13.03 -1.00
C PHE A 50 0.81 14.26 -1.67
N GLY A 51 -0.10 14.02 -2.62
CA GLY A 51 -0.62 15.03 -3.53
C GLY A 51 0.33 15.25 -4.72
N LYS A 52 -0.19 15.93 -5.75
CA LYS A 52 0.58 16.28 -6.95
C LYS A 52 1.91 16.96 -6.61
N ALA A 53 2.98 16.52 -7.25
CA ALA A 53 4.29 17.14 -7.12
C ALA A 53 4.28 18.56 -7.76
N PRO A 54 4.87 19.58 -7.10
CA PRO A 54 5.10 20.87 -7.72
C PRO A 54 6.03 20.78 -8.94
N ASN A 55 5.88 21.67 -9.91
CA ASN A 55 6.71 21.66 -11.13
C ASN A 55 8.22 21.66 -10.85
N TRP A 56 8.69 22.37 -9.83
CA TRP A 56 10.12 22.41 -9.49
C TRP A 56 10.67 21.05 -9.04
N VAL A 57 9.82 20.14 -8.53
CA VAL A 57 10.21 18.75 -8.22
C VAL A 57 10.32 17.93 -9.51
N VAL A 58 9.34 18.10 -10.40
CA VAL A 58 9.23 17.36 -11.65
C VAL A 58 10.30 17.80 -12.66
N GLU A 59 10.60 19.09 -12.74
CA GLU A 59 11.61 19.67 -13.63
C GLU A 59 13.03 19.18 -13.29
N GLU A 60 13.29 18.91 -12.02
CA GLU A 60 14.53 18.27 -11.52
C GLU A 60 14.49 16.74 -11.63
N ASN A 61 13.51 16.20 -12.35
CA ASN A 61 13.33 14.76 -12.59
C ASN A 61 13.40 13.93 -11.31
N TYR A 62 12.68 14.37 -10.26
CA TYR A 62 12.62 13.67 -8.98
C TYR A 62 13.99 13.48 -8.30
N ASP A 63 14.90 14.44 -8.48
CA ASP A 63 16.14 14.51 -7.72
C ASP A 63 15.91 14.36 -6.20
N LYS A 64 16.84 13.70 -5.52
CA LYS A 64 16.67 13.29 -4.12
C LYS A 64 16.61 14.45 -3.14
N GLU A 65 17.42 15.49 -3.36
CA GLU A 65 17.42 16.68 -2.51
C GLU A 65 16.09 17.43 -2.71
N THR A 66 15.68 17.57 -3.96
CA THR A 66 14.44 18.22 -4.36
C THR A 66 13.19 17.52 -3.80
N LEU A 67 13.13 16.18 -3.89
CA LEU A 67 12.09 15.36 -3.27
C LEU A 67 12.07 15.52 -1.75
N HIS A 68 13.23 15.53 -1.12
CA HIS A 68 13.35 15.71 0.33
C HIS A 68 12.82 17.08 0.76
N GLU A 69 13.21 18.16 0.08
CA GLU A 69 12.69 19.51 0.34
C GLU A 69 11.16 19.58 0.23
N TRP A 70 10.59 18.87 -0.75
CA TRP A 70 9.14 18.84 -0.93
C TRP A 70 8.43 18.09 0.21
N LEU A 71 8.94 16.92 0.60
CA LEU A 71 8.40 16.14 1.72
C LEU A 71 8.52 16.92 3.04
N MET A 72 9.63 17.64 3.25
CA MET A 72 9.83 18.56 4.36
C MET A 72 8.75 19.65 4.41
N GLN A 73 8.46 20.30 3.27
CA GLN A 73 7.41 21.33 3.18
C GLN A 73 6.01 20.78 3.48
N LYS A 74 5.77 19.49 3.19
CA LYS A 74 4.52 18.79 3.48
C LYS A 74 4.43 18.25 4.91
N GLU A 75 5.50 18.43 5.70
CA GLU A 75 5.65 17.88 7.04
C GLU A 75 5.48 16.34 7.06
N LYS A 76 5.99 15.66 6.03
CA LYS A 76 5.85 14.21 5.85
C LYS A 76 7.07 13.47 6.38
N PHE A 77 6.96 12.98 7.61
CA PHE A 77 8.07 12.38 8.36
C PHE A 77 7.83 10.94 8.80
N GLY A 78 6.64 10.41 8.52
CA GLY A 78 6.22 9.08 8.92
C GLY A 78 6.82 7.94 8.09
N PHE A 79 5.99 6.92 7.92
CA PHE A 79 6.32 5.67 7.26
C PHE A 79 5.55 5.57 5.94
N LEU A 80 6.26 5.24 4.88
CA LEU A 80 5.67 4.78 3.63
C LEU A 80 5.82 3.25 3.57
N VAL A 81 4.70 2.54 3.61
CA VAL A 81 4.66 1.08 3.77
C VAL A 81 4.02 0.44 2.54
N HIS A 82 4.72 -0.52 1.96
CA HIS A 82 4.24 -1.34 0.86
C HIS A 82 3.55 -2.60 1.40
N PHE A 83 2.25 -2.68 1.17
CA PHE A 83 1.41 -3.81 1.56
C PHE A 83 1.07 -4.68 0.37
N GLU A 84 0.98 -5.98 0.62
CA GLU A 84 0.70 -7.00 -0.38
C GLU A 84 -0.34 -7.98 0.15
N THR A 85 -1.30 -8.36 -0.68
CA THR A 85 -2.31 -9.38 -0.33
C THR A 85 -2.67 -10.23 -1.55
N PRO A 86 -2.75 -11.56 -1.43
CA PRO A 86 -2.98 -12.44 -2.56
C PRO A 86 -4.39 -12.23 -3.12
N VAL A 87 -4.50 -12.25 -4.46
CA VAL A 87 -5.81 -12.12 -5.12
C VAL A 87 -6.58 -13.41 -4.92
N ARG A 88 -7.80 -13.30 -4.38
CA ARG A 88 -8.69 -14.44 -4.14
C ARG A 88 -9.58 -14.69 -5.36
N LYS A 89 -9.57 -15.92 -5.84
CA LYS A 89 -10.53 -16.40 -6.85
C LYS A 89 -11.55 -17.32 -6.18
N TYR A 90 -12.80 -16.89 -6.15
CA TYR A 90 -13.89 -17.68 -5.58
C TYR A 90 -14.49 -18.65 -6.60
N PHE A 91 -14.89 -19.82 -6.11
CA PHE A 91 -15.61 -20.85 -6.86
C PHE A 91 -17.01 -21.11 -6.28
N SER A 92 -17.22 -20.69 -5.03
CA SER A 92 -18.52 -20.67 -4.35
C SER A 92 -18.50 -19.57 -3.28
N GLU A 93 -19.60 -19.39 -2.57
CA GLU A 93 -19.68 -18.43 -1.46
C GLU A 93 -18.74 -18.76 -0.29
N THR A 94 -18.27 -20.00 -0.22
CA THR A 94 -17.47 -20.57 0.87
C THR A 94 -16.11 -21.13 0.43
N SER A 95 -15.86 -21.23 -0.88
CA SER A 95 -14.63 -21.80 -1.43
C SER A 95 -13.90 -20.80 -2.33
N CYS A 96 -12.60 -20.63 -2.09
CA CYS A 96 -11.72 -19.83 -2.94
C CYS A 96 -10.32 -20.45 -3.00
N SER A 97 -9.58 -20.12 -4.05
CA SER A 97 -8.13 -20.33 -4.14
C SER A 97 -7.41 -18.98 -4.16
N PHE A 98 -6.25 -18.94 -3.52
CA PHE A 98 -5.33 -17.81 -3.58
C PHE A 98 -3.91 -18.28 -3.31
N GLY A 99 -2.93 -17.46 -3.71
CA GLY A 99 -1.53 -17.73 -3.44
C GLY A 99 -0.66 -16.53 -3.78
N TRP A 100 0.56 -16.52 -3.23
CA TRP A 100 1.49 -15.40 -3.36
C TRP A 100 2.14 -15.25 -4.74
N GLY A 101 1.81 -16.13 -5.70
CA GLY A 101 2.21 -15.97 -7.11
C GLY A 101 1.39 -14.91 -7.86
N TYR A 102 0.24 -14.47 -7.31
CA TYR A 102 -0.60 -13.42 -7.88
C TYR A 102 -1.27 -12.62 -6.76
N TYR A 103 -0.87 -11.37 -6.60
CA TYR A 103 -1.24 -10.53 -5.46
C TYR A 103 -1.45 -9.07 -5.89
N SER A 104 -2.28 -8.38 -5.13
CA SER A 104 -2.45 -6.94 -5.19
C SER A 104 -1.41 -6.27 -4.29
N MET A 105 -1.05 -5.04 -4.63
CA MET A 105 -0.11 -4.20 -3.90
C MET A 105 -0.76 -2.86 -3.57
N LYS A 106 -0.36 -2.24 -2.44
CA LYS A 106 -0.74 -0.87 -2.11
C LYS A 106 0.32 -0.20 -1.25
N TRP A 107 0.66 1.03 -1.61
CA TRP A 107 1.46 1.91 -0.76
C TRP A 107 0.55 2.72 0.17
N ILE A 108 0.94 2.83 1.44
CA ILE A 108 0.22 3.60 2.45
C ILE A 108 1.22 4.44 3.23
N TYR A 109 0.94 5.73 3.33
CA TYR A 109 1.66 6.64 4.23
C TYR A 109 0.92 6.78 5.56
N SER A 110 1.68 6.81 6.66
CA SER A 110 1.15 7.14 7.99
C SER A 110 2.23 7.72 8.89
N GLU A 111 1.87 8.59 9.83
CA GLU A 111 2.83 9.13 10.82
C GLU A 111 3.33 8.06 11.81
N SER A 112 2.56 6.99 12.01
CA SER A 112 2.95 5.86 12.86
C SER A 112 2.89 4.54 12.08
N LEU A 113 3.80 3.63 12.42
CA LEU A 113 3.83 2.30 11.81
C LEU A 113 2.61 1.48 12.21
N GLU A 114 2.14 1.65 13.45
CA GLU A 114 0.92 1.03 13.96
C GLU A 114 -0.31 1.43 13.13
N ASP A 115 -0.51 2.72 12.87
CA ASP A 115 -1.63 3.18 12.06
C ASP A 115 -1.48 2.74 10.59
N ALA A 116 -0.26 2.63 10.07
CA ALA A 116 -0.03 2.08 8.73
C ALA A 116 -0.49 0.61 8.67
N ILE A 117 -0.15 -0.19 9.69
CA ILE A 117 -0.54 -1.60 9.79
C ILE A 117 -2.06 -1.74 9.86
N GLU A 118 -2.75 -0.93 10.67
CA GLU A 118 -4.22 -0.93 10.75
C GLU A 118 -4.86 -0.64 9.39
N GLN A 119 -4.33 0.36 8.68
CA GLN A 119 -4.79 0.71 7.34
C GLN A 119 -4.54 -0.43 6.33
N GLY A 120 -3.37 -1.07 6.40
CA GLY A 120 -3.04 -2.25 5.58
C GLY A 120 -3.99 -3.43 5.82
N ILE A 121 -4.31 -3.71 7.09
CA ILE A 121 -5.27 -4.74 7.49
C ILE A 121 -6.66 -4.43 6.95
N SER A 122 -7.11 -3.18 7.10
CA SER A 122 -8.40 -2.73 6.58
C SER A 122 -8.48 -2.88 5.06
N TRP A 123 -7.41 -2.52 4.36
CA TRP A 123 -7.30 -2.69 2.92
C TRP A 123 -7.35 -4.16 2.49
N ALA A 124 -6.62 -5.07 3.14
CA ALA A 124 -6.65 -6.50 2.82
C ALA A 124 -8.04 -7.12 3.03
N LYS A 125 -8.74 -6.73 4.10
CA LYS A 125 -10.15 -7.09 4.35
C LYS A 125 -11.05 -6.62 3.21
N GLN A 126 -10.85 -5.38 2.76
CA GLN A 126 -11.62 -4.82 1.66
C GLN A 126 -11.37 -5.58 0.35
N GLN A 127 -10.11 -5.92 0.02
CA GLN A 127 -9.79 -6.74 -1.16
C GLN A 127 -10.49 -8.11 -1.11
N THR A 128 -10.49 -8.76 0.05
CA THR A 128 -11.18 -10.05 0.24
C THR A 128 -12.70 -9.91 0.04
N LYS A 129 -13.30 -8.83 0.55
CA LYS A 129 -14.73 -8.53 0.39
C LYS A 129 -15.10 -8.22 -1.05
N GLU A 130 -14.31 -7.41 -1.74
CA GLU A 130 -14.53 -7.02 -3.13
C GLU A 130 -14.45 -8.24 -4.06
N ALA A 131 -13.43 -9.08 -3.90
CA ALA A 131 -13.30 -10.31 -4.69
C ALA A 131 -14.50 -11.26 -4.50
N LYS A 132 -15.02 -11.37 -3.27
CA LYS A 132 -16.24 -12.14 -3.00
C LYS A 132 -17.47 -11.53 -3.66
N GLN A 133 -17.62 -10.19 -3.58
CA GLN A 133 -18.76 -9.51 -4.18
C GLN A 133 -18.76 -9.61 -5.71
N GLN A 134 -17.58 -9.50 -6.34
CA GLN A 134 -17.44 -9.68 -7.79
C GLN A 134 -17.91 -11.06 -8.23
N PHE A 135 -17.52 -12.12 -7.50
CA PHE A 135 -18.00 -13.47 -7.76
C PHE A 135 -19.54 -13.58 -7.64
N LEU A 136 -20.12 -13.01 -6.59
CA LEU A 136 -21.58 -13.04 -6.39
C LEU A 136 -22.34 -12.33 -7.52
N ASN A 137 -21.84 -11.18 -7.97
CA ASN A 137 -22.45 -10.43 -9.07
C ASN A 137 -22.38 -11.21 -10.39
N GLN A 138 -21.22 -11.80 -10.71
CA GLN A 138 -21.04 -12.62 -11.91
C GLN A 138 -22.01 -13.81 -11.93
N LYS A 139 -22.16 -14.50 -10.79
CA LYS A 139 -23.10 -15.61 -10.66
C LYS A 139 -24.56 -15.18 -10.89
N GLN A 140 -24.95 -14.01 -10.39
CA GLN A 140 -26.30 -13.47 -10.60
C GLN A 140 -26.57 -13.12 -12.07
N GLU A 141 -25.57 -12.56 -12.76
CA GLU A 141 -25.66 -12.25 -14.20
C GLU A 141 -25.78 -13.51 -15.05
N GLU A 142 -25.05 -14.58 -14.71
CA GLU A 142 -25.14 -15.90 -15.35
C GLU A 142 -26.50 -16.56 -15.13
N GLU A 143 -27.08 -16.47 -13.94
CA GLU A 143 -28.42 -17.02 -13.63
C GLU A 143 -29.57 -16.22 -14.28
N ALA A 144 -29.33 -14.96 -14.65
CA ALA A 144 -30.30 -14.08 -15.29
C ALA A 144 -30.27 -14.12 -16.84
N SER A 145 -29.29 -14.83 -17.43
CA SER A 145 -29.08 -14.98 -18.88
C SER A 145 -29.64 -16.30 -19.41
#